data_AF-A0A1B6J8T2-F1
#
_entry.id   AF-A0A1B6J8T2-F1
#
_cell.length_a   1.000
_cell.length_b   1.000
_cell.length_c   1.000
_cell.angle_alpha   90.00
_cell.angle_beta   90.00
_cell.angle_gamma   90.00
#
_symmetry.space_group_name_H-M   'P 1'
#
loop_
_entity.id
_entity.type
_entity.pdbx_description
1 polymer ?
#
loop_
_entity_poly.entity_id
_entity_poly.type
_entity_poly.pdbx_seq_one_letter_code
_entity_poly.pdbx_strand_id
1 'polypeptide(L)'
;MMDVLPFTDPQLQVAINSLLEAAGDKDDTVRATVSASLRRLAKKYAVHVLQCAVAYRQKNPKLSAGHLVAILTAMEHICEEQVDDLDDNTTKQLVMYCVEEMTKCAEYLPSIQFPVSNMLVALGQKNCSIVMGGLVTKLEMNVVPHYTVLHTMANLASANVAGFVPFIKATLDMILPLLSSIRNDP
;
A
#
# COMPACT_ATOMS: atom_id res chain seq x y z
N MET A 1 -3.56 -13.04 14.97
CA MET A 1 -2.26 -12.76 15.61
C MET A 1 -1.22 -13.04 14.52
N MET A 2 -0.69 -12.00 13.88
CA MET A 2 0.36 -12.20 12.86
C MET A 2 1.66 -12.42 13.59
N ASP A 3 2.26 -13.60 13.42
CA ASP A 3 3.61 -13.89 13.90
C ASP A 3 4.60 -12.97 13.17
N VAL A 4 5.13 -12.03 13.93
CA VAL A 4 6.24 -11.16 13.52
C VAL A 4 7.49 -12.04 13.59
N LEU A 5 8.09 -12.34 12.45
CA LEU A 5 9.38 -13.02 12.39
C LEU A 5 10.40 -12.24 13.26
N PRO A 6 11.26 -12.94 14.02
CA PRO A 6 12.14 -12.30 14.98
C PRO A 6 13.14 -11.37 14.27
N PHE A 7 13.11 -10.09 14.68
CA PHE A 7 13.99 -9.02 14.20
C PHE A 7 15.47 -9.39 14.38
N THR A 8 16.24 -9.39 13.29
CA THR A 8 17.65 -9.82 13.28
C THR A 8 18.67 -8.71 13.55
N ASP A 9 18.29 -7.43 13.58
CA ASP A 9 19.20 -6.33 13.92
C ASP A 9 18.49 -5.18 14.68
N PRO A 10 18.64 -5.10 16.01
CA PRO A 10 18.04 -4.04 16.82
C PRO A 10 18.53 -2.63 16.45
N GLN A 11 19.78 -2.47 16.00
CA GLN A 11 20.32 -1.15 15.65
C GLN A 11 19.71 -0.65 14.35
N LEU A 12 19.55 -1.53 13.36
CA LEU A 12 18.86 -1.21 12.12
C LEU A 12 17.41 -0.77 12.39
N GLN A 13 16.70 -1.48 13.26
CA GLN A 13 15.33 -1.14 13.63
C GLN A 13 15.24 0.24 14.30
N VAL A 14 16.16 0.55 15.22
CA VAL A 14 16.22 1.88 15.86
C VAL A 14 16.46 2.96 14.80
N ALA A 15 17.41 2.75 13.89
CA ALA A 15 17.70 3.70 12.83
C ALA A 15 16.49 3.95 11.90
N ILE A 16 15.78 2.89 11.49
CA ILE A 16 14.58 3.02 10.66
C ILE A 16 13.49 3.78 11.41
N ASN A 17 13.24 3.46 12.69
CA ASN A 17 12.21 4.14 13.47
C ASN A 17 12.52 5.64 13.68
N SER A 18 13.79 5.99 13.89
CA SER A 18 14.20 7.40 13.97
C SER A 18 13.98 8.14 12.65
N LEU A 19 14.23 7.49 11.51
CA LEU A 19 13.90 8.06 10.20
C LEU A 19 12.38 8.20 10.01
N LEU A 20 11.59 7.20 10.40
CA LEU A 20 10.13 7.27 10.32
C LEU A 20 9.55 8.38 11.20
N GLU A 21 10.13 8.65 12.37
CA GLU A 21 9.77 9.79 13.21
C GLU A 21 10.12 11.12 12.53
N ALA A 22 11.34 11.24 12.00
CA ALA A 22 11.80 12.44 11.29
C ALA A 22 11.05 12.70 9.96
N ALA A 23 10.32 11.72 9.42
CA ALA A 23 9.50 11.91 8.22
C ALA A 23 8.36 12.93 8.43
N GLY A 24 7.99 13.20 9.68
CA GLY A 24 6.99 14.19 10.06
C GLY A 24 7.51 15.60 10.27
N ASP A 25 8.78 15.88 9.92
CA ASP A 25 9.40 17.19 10.15
C ASP A 25 8.69 18.31 9.35
N LYS A 26 8.70 19.51 9.92
CA LYS A 26 8.10 20.71 9.29
C LYS A 26 8.93 21.19 8.11
N ASP A 27 10.22 20.88 8.07
CA ASP A 27 11.12 21.25 6.98
C ASP A 27 11.07 20.23 5.83
N ASP A 28 10.71 20.71 4.64
CA ASP A 28 10.58 19.90 3.42
C ASP A 28 11.91 19.25 3.01
N THR A 29 13.03 19.92 3.25
CA THR A 29 14.40 19.41 2.98
C THR A 29 14.72 18.24 3.90
N VAL A 30 14.34 18.35 5.18
CA VAL A 30 14.49 17.24 6.14
C VAL A 30 13.64 16.05 5.68
N ARG A 31 12.37 16.26 5.34
CA ARG A 31 11.49 15.16 4.85
C ARG A 31 12.04 14.50 3.58
N ALA A 32 12.54 15.29 2.61
CA ALA A 32 13.16 14.76 1.40
C ALA A 32 14.42 13.93 1.71
N THR A 33 15.26 14.42 2.63
CA THR A 33 16.49 13.72 3.07
C THR A 33 16.17 12.42 3.79
N VAL A 34 15.14 12.42 4.63
CA VAL A 34 14.63 11.23 5.33
C VAL A 34 14.11 10.21 4.32
N SER A 35 13.27 10.62 3.36
CA SER A 35 12.76 9.74 2.30
C SER A 35 13.89 9.11 1.49
N ALA A 36 14.88 9.91 1.06
CA ALA A 36 16.06 9.40 0.36
C ALA A 36 16.87 8.41 1.22
N SER A 37 16.96 8.64 2.53
CA SER A 37 17.66 7.75 3.47
C SER A 37 16.94 6.42 3.65
N LEU A 38 15.60 6.43 3.78
CA LEU A 38 14.77 5.22 3.84
C LEU A 38 14.91 4.40 2.55
N ARG A 39 14.81 5.03 1.38
CA ARG A 39 15.04 4.36 0.08
C ARG A 39 16.44 3.78 -0.03
N ARG A 40 17.47 4.50 0.43
CA ARG A 40 18.85 3.98 0.43
C ARG A 40 19.02 2.76 1.34
N LEU A 41 18.39 2.73 2.51
CA LEU A 41 18.38 1.55 3.38
C LEU A 41 17.64 0.38 2.73
N ALA A 42 16.52 0.68 2.06
CA ALA A 42 15.70 -0.33 1.40
C ALA A 42 16.45 -1.11 0.31
N LYS A 43 17.46 -0.51 -0.33
CA LYS A 43 18.35 -1.22 -1.29
C LYS A 43 18.98 -2.53 -0.79
N LYS A 44 19.07 -2.70 0.54
CA LYS A 44 19.57 -3.93 1.16
C LYS A 44 18.57 -4.54 2.14
N TYR A 45 17.65 -3.74 2.66
CA TYR A 45 16.77 -4.11 3.76
C TYR A 45 15.30 -3.74 3.49
N ALA A 46 14.84 -3.80 2.24
CA ALA A 46 13.48 -3.41 1.83
C ALA A 46 12.39 -3.99 2.74
N VAL A 47 12.42 -5.31 2.96
CA VAL A 47 11.49 -6.03 3.84
C VAL A 47 11.45 -5.40 5.25
N HIS A 48 12.61 -5.11 5.84
CA HIS A 48 12.70 -4.55 7.18
C HIS A 48 12.16 -3.12 7.24
N VAL A 49 12.51 -2.29 6.25
CA VAL A 49 12.04 -0.89 6.18
C VAL A 49 10.52 -0.86 6.08
N LEU A 50 9.92 -1.68 5.20
CA LEU A 50 8.48 -1.76 5.02
C LEU A 50 7.76 -2.29 6.26
N GLN A 51 8.28 -3.36 6.90
CA GLN A 51 7.71 -3.91 8.14
C GLN A 51 7.77 -2.89 9.29
N CYS A 52 8.89 -2.18 9.44
CA CYS A 52 9.00 -1.11 10.43
C CYS A 52 8.02 0.03 10.15
N ALA A 53 7.82 0.43 8.90
CA ALA A 53 6.87 1.47 8.52
C ALA A 53 5.42 1.08 8.85
N VAL A 54 5.02 -0.16 8.54
CA VAL A 54 3.70 -0.71 8.92
C VAL A 54 3.53 -0.71 10.44
N ALA A 55 4.53 -1.24 11.17
CA ALA A 55 4.48 -1.30 12.63
C ALA A 55 4.44 0.11 13.27
N TYR A 56 5.19 1.07 12.71
CA TYR A 56 5.19 2.46 13.14
C TYR A 56 3.81 3.09 12.94
N ARG A 57 3.18 2.89 11.77
CA ARG A 57 1.83 3.37 11.49
C ARG A 57 0.79 2.78 12.45
N GLN A 58 0.88 1.49 12.77
CA GLN A 58 -0.03 0.81 13.69
C GLN A 58 0.12 1.30 15.14
N LYS A 59 1.35 1.54 15.58
CA LYS A 59 1.64 2.09 16.92
C LYS A 59 1.24 3.56 17.06
N ASN A 60 1.21 4.29 15.95
CA ASN A 60 0.88 5.72 15.91
C ASN A 60 -0.40 5.95 15.07
N PRO A 61 -1.60 5.64 15.61
CA PRO A 61 -2.84 5.79 14.85
C PRO A 61 -3.19 7.25 14.51
N LYS A 62 -2.67 8.23 15.27
CA LYS A 62 -3.01 9.66 15.20
C LYS A 62 -1.89 10.54 14.60
N LEU A 63 -1.18 10.04 13.59
CA LEU A 63 -0.20 10.86 12.86
C LEU A 63 -0.88 12.05 12.18
N SER A 64 -0.15 13.16 12.04
CA SER A 64 -0.62 14.26 11.19
C SER A 64 -0.72 13.79 9.73
N ALA A 65 -1.61 14.42 8.95
CA ALA A 65 -1.79 14.06 7.55
C ALA A 65 -0.48 14.13 6.76
N GLY A 66 0.31 15.20 6.94
CA GLY A 66 1.60 15.37 6.27
C GLY A 66 2.62 14.28 6.61
N HIS A 67 2.69 13.87 7.89
CA HIS A 67 3.58 12.79 8.32
C HIS A 67 3.15 11.44 7.75
N LEU A 68 1.85 11.14 7.78
CA LEU A 68 1.32 9.91 7.19
C LEU A 68 1.62 9.85 5.69
N VAL A 69 1.33 10.92 4.95
CA VAL A 69 1.62 11.01 3.50
C VAL A 69 3.11 10.79 3.24
N ALA A 70 4.01 11.41 4.01
CA ALA A 70 5.45 11.24 3.82
C ALA A 70 5.91 9.79 3.99
N ILE A 71 5.37 9.08 4.99
CA ILE A 71 5.67 7.65 5.20
C ILE A 71 5.13 6.81 4.05
N LEU A 72 3.86 7.01 3.66
CA LEU A 72 3.22 6.21 2.61
C LEU A 72 3.88 6.41 1.25
N THR A 73 4.25 7.64 0.89
CA THR A 73 4.99 7.94 -0.34
C THR A 73 6.40 7.32 -0.32
N ALA A 74 7.08 7.28 0.84
CA ALA A 74 8.35 6.58 0.94
C ALA A 74 8.18 5.06 0.74
N MET A 75 7.14 4.47 1.32
CA MET A 75 6.81 3.05 1.14
C MET A 75 6.44 2.72 -0.31
N GLU A 76 5.66 3.57 -0.97
CA GLU A 76 5.33 3.48 -2.41
C GLU A 76 6.59 3.35 -3.26
N HIS A 77 7.52 4.31 -3.16
CA HIS A 77 8.77 4.26 -3.92
C HIS A 77 9.61 3.03 -3.61
N ILE A 78 9.64 2.57 -2.35
CA ILE A 78 10.35 1.34 -1.99
C ILE A 78 9.70 0.12 -2.66
N CYS A 79 8.38 0.02 -2.67
CA CYS A 79 7.68 -1.05 -3.37
C CYS A 79 7.94 -1.01 -4.88
N GLU A 80 7.93 0.17 -5.50
CA GLU A 80 8.24 0.33 -6.93
C GLU A 80 9.67 -0.09 -7.27
N GLU A 81 10.64 0.25 -6.42
CA GLU A 81 12.06 0.02 -6.68
C GLU A 81 12.54 -1.38 -6.29
N GLN A 82 11.92 -2.00 -5.28
CA GLN A 82 12.46 -3.17 -4.59
C GLN A 82 11.48 -4.35 -4.59
N VAL A 83 10.44 -4.34 -5.45
CA VAL A 83 9.46 -5.44 -5.54
C VAL A 83 10.13 -6.81 -5.75
N ASP A 84 11.27 -6.82 -6.43
CA ASP A 84 12.06 -8.02 -6.74
C ASP A 84 12.66 -8.70 -5.49
N ASP A 85 12.87 -7.93 -4.42
CA ASP A 85 13.48 -8.38 -3.18
C ASP A 85 12.44 -8.79 -2.12
N LEU A 86 11.15 -8.73 -2.45
CA LEU A 86 10.05 -9.05 -1.53
C LEU A 86 9.60 -10.50 -1.70
N ASP A 87 9.61 -11.25 -0.60
CA ASP A 87 9.06 -12.60 -0.57
C ASP A 87 7.52 -12.59 -0.51
N ASP A 88 6.90 -13.71 -0.87
CA ASP A 88 5.44 -13.87 -0.91
C ASP A 88 4.75 -13.58 0.44
N ASN A 89 5.38 -13.92 1.56
CA ASN A 89 4.80 -13.68 2.88
C ASN A 89 4.79 -12.18 3.20
N THR A 90 5.89 -11.48 2.95
CA THR A 90 5.99 -10.03 3.09
C THR A 90 5.01 -9.33 2.16
N THR A 91 4.93 -9.76 0.90
CA THR A 91 3.97 -9.22 -0.08
C THR A 91 2.53 -9.42 0.39
N LYS A 92 2.17 -10.60 0.92
CA LYS A 92 0.83 -10.84 1.46
C LYS A 92 0.50 -9.93 2.66
N GLN A 93 1.44 -9.73 3.57
CA GLN A 93 1.26 -8.82 4.72
C GLN A 93 1.04 -7.37 4.26
N LEU A 94 1.83 -6.91 3.29
CA LEU A 94 1.69 -5.58 2.70
C LEU A 94 0.38 -5.41 1.97
N VAL A 95 -0.08 -6.41 1.20
CA VAL A 95 -1.37 -6.37 0.52
C VAL A 95 -2.51 -6.17 1.52
N MET A 96 -2.53 -6.93 2.61
CA MET A 96 -3.55 -6.78 3.65
C MET A 96 -3.52 -5.38 4.28
N TYR A 97 -2.32 -4.90 4.63
CA TYR A 97 -2.13 -3.56 5.16
C TYR A 97 -2.64 -2.48 4.19
N CYS A 98 -2.26 -2.55 2.92
CA CYS A 98 -2.63 -1.55 1.93
C CYS A 98 -4.14 -1.53 1.68
N VAL A 99 -4.75 -2.71 1.55
CA VAL A 99 -6.21 -2.84 1.37
C VAL A 99 -6.97 -2.25 2.56
N GLU A 100 -6.51 -2.48 3.79
CA GLU A 100 -7.09 -1.88 4.99
C GLU A 100 -6.86 -0.36 5.05
N GLU A 101 -5.64 0.12 4.82
CA GLU A 101 -5.28 1.53 4.98
C GLU A 101 -5.97 2.40 3.91
N MET A 102 -6.04 1.97 2.66
CA MET A 102 -6.70 2.75 1.59
C MET A 102 -8.23 2.78 1.70
N THR A 103 -8.83 1.82 2.41
CA THR A 103 -10.30 1.76 2.63
C THR A 103 -10.72 2.22 4.03
N LYS A 104 -9.76 2.66 4.85
CA LYS A 104 -9.99 3.07 6.24
C LYS A 104 -10.88 4.29 6.39
N CYS A 105 -10.82 5.22 5.44
CA CYS A 105 -11.62 6.44 5.41
C CYS A 105 -12.42 6.46 4.11
N ALA A 106 -13.75 6.61 4.20
CA ALA A 106 -14.62 6.66 3.04
C ALA A 106 -14.57 8.00 2.28
N GLU A 107 -13.96 9.03 2.88
CA GLU A 107 -13.77 10.32 2.21
C GLU A 107 -12.71 10.23 1.11
N TYR A 108 -12.82 11.13 0.14
CA TYR A 108 -11.85 11.26 -0.93
C TYR A 108 -10.57 11.95 -0.40
N LEU A 109 -9.56 11.14 -0.07
CA LEU A 109 -8.25 11.55 0.44
C LEU A 109 -7.11 11.01 -0.46
N PRO A 110 -6.93 11.53 -1.69
CA PRO A 110 -5.98 11.00 -2.67
C PRO A 110 -4.53 10.94 -2.19
N SER A 111 -4.11 11.93 -1.39
CA SER A 111 -2.74 12.00 -0.87
C SER A 111 -2.39 10.82 0.04
N ILE A 112 -3.38 10.16 0.65
CA ILE A 112 -3.20 8.96 1.45
C ILE A 112 -3.55 7.71 0.63
N GLN A 113 -4.67 7.74 -0.10
CA GLN A 113 -5.21 6.58 -0.78
C GLN A 113 -4.40 6.17 -2.03
N PHE A 114 -3.84 7.13 -2.79
CA PHE A 114 -3.09 6.83 -4.01
C PHE A 114 -1.71 6.21 -3.76
N PRO A 115 -0.88 6.69 -2.81
CA PRO A 115 0.37 5.99 -2.49
C PRO A 115 0.14 4.52 -2.12
N VAL A 116 -0.90 4.25 -1.33
CA VAL A 116 -1.27 2.88 -0.91
C VAL A 116 -1.79 2.04 -2.09
N SER A 117 -2.60 2.64 -2.97
CA SER A 117 -3.02 2.00 -4.22
C SER A 117 -1.81 1.68 -5.12
N ASN A 118 -0.87 2.60 -5.27
CA ASN A 118 0.30 2.44 -6.11
C ASN A 118 1.25 1.37 -5.57
N MET A 119 1.38 1.24 -4.25
CA MET A 119 2.05 0.10 -3.62
C MET A 119 1.42 -1.24 -4.06
N LEU A 120 0.09 -1.37 -4.07
CA LEU A 120 -0.59 -2.59 -4.53
C LEU A 120 -0.32 -2.85 -6.01
N VAL A 121 -0.31 -1.81 -6.85
CA VAL A 121 0.01 -1.94 -8.28
C VAL A 121 1.45 -2.42 -8.47
N ALA A 122 2.41 -1.83 -7.75
CA ALA A 122 3.82 -2.22 -7.80
C ALA A 122 4.00 -3.70 -7.39
N LEU A 123 3.45 -4.10 -6.24
CA LEU A 123 3.47 -5.51 -5.79
C LEU A 123 2.81 -6.45 -6.81
N GLY A 124 1.74 -5.98 -7.46
CA GLY A 124 0.95 -6.76 -8.42
C GLY A 124 1.63 -6.98 -9.76
N GLN A 125 2.72 -6.27 -10.07
CA GLN A 125 3.52 -6.54 -11.27
C GLN A 125 4.11 -7.96 -11.25
N LYS A 126 4.49 -8.48 -10.08
CA LYS A 126 4.96 -9.86 -9.91
C LYS A 126 3.95 -10.78 -9.25
N ASN A 127 3.22 -10.27 -8.25
CA ASN A 127 2.35 -11.09 -7.41
C ASN A 127 0.87 -10.76 -7.62
N CYS A 128 0.43 -10.64 -8.88
CA CYS A 128 -0.94 -10.23 -9.22
C CYS A 128 -2.01 -11.06 -8.50
N SER A 129 -1.84 -12.38 -8.42
CA SER A 129 -2.80 -13.25 -7.72
C SER A 129 -2.89 -12.96 -6.21
N ILE A 130 -1.79 -12.59 -5.56
CA ILE A 130 -1.79 -12.21 -4.13
C ILE A 130 -2.51 -10.88 -3.95
N VAL A 131 -2.20 -9.89 -4.79
CA VAL A 131 -2.83 -8.55 -4.76
C VAL A 131 -4.33 -8.66 -5.04
N MET A 132 -4.71 -9.39 -6.08
CA MET A 132 -6.12 -9.65 -6.41
C MET A 132 -6.84 -10.39 -5.30
N GLY A 133 -6.18 -11.38 -4.66
CA GLY A 133 -6.72 -12.08 -3.49
C GLY A 133 -7.06 -11.15 -2.33
N GLY A 134 -6.32 -10.04 -2.15
CA GLY A 134 -6.65 -8.99 -1.18
C GLY A 134 -7.77 -8.07 -1.65
N LEU A 135 -7.70 -7.58 -2.89
CA LEU A 135 -8.67 -6.61 -3.45
C LEU A 135 -10.09 -7.18 -3.53
N VAL A 136 -10.24 -8.46 -3.93
CA VAL A 136 -11.57 -9.09 -4.05
C VAL A 136 -12.28 -9.22 -2.70
N THR A 137 -11.56 -9.20 -1.57
CA THR A 137 -12.18 -9.20 -0.24
C THR A 137 -12.98 -7.92 0.06
N LYS A 138 -12.79 -6.86 -0.74
CA LYS A 138 -13.52 -5.59 -0.64
C LYS A 138 -14.63 -5.46 -1.69
N LEU A 139 -14.86 -6.51 -2.47
CA LEU A 139 -15.99 -6.58 -3.40
C LEU A 139 -17.09 -7.41 -2.77
N GLU A 140 -18.26 -6.81 -2.58
CA GLU A 140 -19.45 -7.47 -2.05
C GLU A 140 -20.61 -7.31 -3.05
N MET A 141 -21.42 -8.35 -3.17
CA MET A 141 -22.57 -8.33 -4.09
C MET A 141 -23.55 -7.23 -3.70
N ASN A 142 -23.94 -6.40 -4.67
CA ASN A 142 -24.88 -5.28 -4.50
C ASN A 142 -24.41 -4.17 -3.54
N VAL A 143 -23.13 -4.11 -3.21
CA VAL A 143 -22.54 -3.04 -2.39
C VAL A 143 -21.55 -2.26 -3.23
N VAL A 144 -21.67 -0.94 -3.26
CA VAL A 144 -20.69 -0.07 -3.94
C VAL A 144 -19.37 -0.14 -3.18
N PRO A 145 -18.28 -0.66 -3.79
CA PRO A 145 -17.00 -0.77 -3.12
C PRO A 145 -16.38 0.62 -2.93
N HIS A 146 -15.44 0.72 -1.99
CA HIS A 146 -14.64 1.92 -1.85
C HIS A 146 -13.93 2.27 -3.17
N TYR A 147 -14.00 3.53 -3.59
CA TYR A 147 -13.58 3.95 -4.94
C TYR A 147 -12.13 3.54 -5.27
N THR A 148 -11.23 3.61 -4.29
CA THR A 148 -9.82 3.22 -4.46
C THR A 148 -9.65 1.76 -4.85
N VAL A 149 -10.55 0.85 -4.42
CA VAL A 149 -10.46 -0.58 -4.78
C VAL A 149 -10.54 -0.76 -6.29
N LEU A 150 -11.56 -0.15 -6.93
CA LEU A 150 -11.73 -0.23 -8.38
C LEU A 150 -10.63 0.53 -9.13
N HIS A 151 -10.21 1.68 -8.61
CA HIS A 151 -9.08 2.43 -9.14
C HIS A 151 -7.79 1.57 -9.17
N THR A 152 -7.46 0.90 -8.06
CA THR A 152 -6.30 0.02 -7.97
C THR A 152 -6.41 -1.17 -8.93
N MET A 153 -7.59 -1.81 -9.02
CA MET A 153 -7.81 -2.93 -9.95
C MET A 153 -7.62 -2.51 -11.41
N ALA A 154 -8.09 -1.31 -11.79
CA ALA A 154 -7.91 -0.79 -13.14
C ALA A 154 -6.43 -0.51 -13.47
N ASN A 155 -5.71 0.12 -12.53
CA ASN A 155 -4.27 0.36 -12.70
C ASN A 155 -3.48 -0.94 -12.74
N LEU A 156 -3.85 -1.93 -11.92
CA LEU A 156 -3.23 -3.25 -11.93
C LEU A 156 -3.49 -4.00 -13.25
N ALA A 157 -4.70 -3.91 -13.79
CA ALA A 157 -5.02 -4.49 -15.10
C ALA A 157 -4.15 -3.91 -16.22
N SER A 158 -3.79 -2.62 -16.10
CA SER A 158 -2.89 -1.94 -17.04
C SER A 158 -1.42 -2.33 -16.82
N ALA A 159 -0.99 -2.44 -15.57
CA ALA A 159 0.40 -2.77 -15.20
C ALA A 159 0.74 -4.25 -15.38
N ASN A 160 -0.24 -5.16 -15.24
CA ASN A 160 -0.05 -6.61 -15.37
C ASN A 160 -1.25 -7.27 -16.06
N VAL A 161 -1.36 -7.04 -17.38
CA VAL A 161 -2.45 -7.59 -18.21
C VAL A 161 -2.55 -9.11 -18.07
N ALA A 162 -1.42 -9.82 -18.21
CA ALA A 162 -1.41 -11.29 -18.18
C ALA A 162 -1.85 -11.86 -16.83
N GLY A 163 -1.40 -11.25 -15.72
CA GLY A 163 -1.79 -11.64 -14.37
C GLY A 163 -3.25 -11.32 -14.04
N PHE A 164 -3.81 -10.26 -14.64
CA PHE A 164 -5.17 -9.80 -14.36
C PHE A 164 -6.25 -10.55 -15.16
N VAL A 165 -5.93 -11.05 -16.37
CA VAL A 165 -6.89 -11.75 -17.26
C VAL A 165 -7.78 -12.80 -16.55
N PRO A 166 -7.26 -13.68 -15.67
CA PRO A 166 -8.09 -14.67 -14.97
C PRO A 166 -9.20 -14.07 -14.09
N PHE A 167 -9.05 -12.81 -13.66
CA PHE A 167 -9.97 -12.15 -12.74
C PHE A 167 -11.02 -11.26 -13.42
N ILE A 168 -10.82 -10.91 -14.69
CA ILE A 168 -11.68 -9.97 -15.44
C ILE A 168 -13.16 -10.32 -15.31
N LYS A 169 -13.51 -11.58 -15.58
CA LYS A 169 -14.91 -12.01 -15.57
C LYS A 169 -15.54 -11.81 -14.19
N ALA A 170 -14.90 -12.33 -13.15
CA ALA A 170 -15.42 -12.23 -11.78
C ALA A 170 -15.53 -10.77 -11.31
N THR A 171 -14.55 -9.94 -11.65
CA THR A 171 -14.57 -8.50 -11.33
C THR A 171 -15.71 -7.78 -12.05
N LEU A 172 -15.91 -8.01 -13.35
CA LEU A 172 -17.00 -7.40 -14.11
C LEU A 172 -18.37 -7.89 -13.65
N ASP A 173 -18.52 -9.20 -13.38
CA ASP A 173 -19.78 -9.77 -12.88
C ASP A 173 -20.24 -9.11 -11.57
N MET A 174 -19.28 -8.70 -10.71
CA MET A 174 -19.58 -7.97 -9.47
C MET A 174 -19.90 -6.48 -9.69
N ILE A 175 -19.23 -5.81 -10.62
CA ILE A 175 -19.34 -4.35 -10.80
C ILE A 175 -20.49 -3.95 -11.71
N LEU A 176 -20.75 -4.71 -12.78
CA LEU A 176 -21.75 -4.37 -13.80
C LEU A 176 -23.15 -4.07 -13.20
N PRO A 177 -23.66 -4.85 -12.23
CA PRO A 177 -24.96 -4.54 -11.60
C PRO A 177 -24.98 -3.18 -10.89
N LEU A 178 -23.84 -2.76 -10.33
CA LEU A 178 -23.70 -1.55 -9.53
C LEU A 178 -23.66 -0.28 -10.37
N LEU A 179 -23.25 -0.37 -11.64
CA LEU A 179 -23.10 0.81 -12.52
C LEU A 179 -24.40 1.58 -12.71
N SER A 180 -25.55 0.89 -12.66
CA SER A 180 -26.87 1.54 -12.72
C SER A 180 -27.21 2.35 -11.46
N SER A 181 -26.59 2.01 -10.33
CA SER A 181 -26.83 2.59 -9.01
C SER A 181 -25.80 3.66 -8.62
N ILE A 182 -24.67 3.74 -9.33
CA ILE A 182 -23.68 4.80 -9.15
C ILE A 182 -24.25 6.07 -9.79
N ARG A 183 -24.76 6.97 -8.94
CA ARG A 183 -25.24 8.28 -9.36
C ARG A 183 -24.04 9.05 -9.93
N ASN A 184 -24.19 9.64 -11.12
CA ASN A 184 -23.22 10.59 -11.64
C ASN A 184 -23.04 11.72 -10.60
N ASP A 185 -21.79 12.06 -10.30
CA ASP A 185 -21.50 13.31 -9.59
C ASP A 185 -22.09 14.47 -10.43
N PRO A 186 -22.75 15.45 -9.80
CA PRO A 186 -23.36 16.58 -10.49
C PRO A 186 -22.33 17.45 -11.23
#